data_AF-A0A1I0QJR7-F1
#
_entry.id   AF-A0A1I0QJR7-F1
#
_cell.length_a   1.000
_cell.length_b   1.000
_cell.length_c   1.000
_cell.angle_alpha   90.00
_cell.angle_beta   90.00
_cell.angle_gamma   90.00
#
_symmetry.space_group_name_H-M   'P 1'
#
loop_
_entity.id
_entity.type
_entity.pdbx_description
1 polymer ?
#
loop_
_entity_poly.entity_id
_entity_poly.type
_entity_poly.pdbx_seq_one_letter_code
_entity_poly.pdbx_strand_id
1 'polypeptide(L)'
;MRIILPVIFVLFAICGVFGLVLFNASQNGSGKSGGDNALSIALQLFSEDFVARNVPEQPVGELVAFLPEAPAGWTREGYVTAHGELITESVYQRSAVVISSTNTLLSSLERASRDTNGAAVTYTNGMEWIVVALSARSERDMRSLQGSIMTAISGNLAASTGFNSNEFASLHGVRFKQGGAYSRVMATNVNVPINYRDFTASMGGQLAISIVTNASDASVATIMRGIDIPGLNAQLLTPDLSVTPGTGLITRERGVLSTVPPEPSLPYKAFNRLRSGVEGLKEDDVRLLQAMADQKISGWVDVYDTYGLNHRLSDAVVEVLGEEPELPANLLVKYEAGAMLQNAAQFTAYERRILENLATGRVETQGAAQRSLESGRLYAPPIMRLIAKLPVEEETTSADGTTEVRQELVVRRGVEVQQGSPLVGECTIEFGVRRCVIEDVTQ
;
A
#
# COMPACT_ATOMS: atom_id res chain seq x y z
N MET A 1 51.69 -46.29 -22.56
CA MET A 1 50.62 -46.40 -21.53
C MET A 1 50.13 -45.04 -20.98
N ARG A 2 50.41 -43.89 -21.61
CA ARG A 2 49.97 -42.54 -21.14
C ARG A 2 48.78 -41.94 -21.90
N ILE A 3 48.33 -42.56 -22.99
CA ILE A 3 47.25 -42.03 -23.85
C ILE A 3 45.93 -42.78 -23.64
N ILE A 4 45.98 -43.99 -23.07
CA ILE A 4 44.80 -44.86 -22.92
C ILE A 4 43.91 -44.39 -21.76
N LEU A 5 44.50 -43.88 -20.67
CA LEU A 5 43.76 -43.44 -19.49
C LEU A 5 42.82 -42.24 -19.74
N PRO A 6 43.25 -41.14 -20.42
CA PRO A 6 42.36 -40.02 -20.69
C PRO A 6 41.25 -40.36 -21.69
N VAL A 7 41.51 -41.25 -22.66
CA VAL A 7 40.50 -41.68 -23.63
C VAL A 7 39.45 -42.57 -22.95
N ILE A 8 39.85 -43.45 -22.03
CA ILE A 8 38.91 -44.24 -21.21
C ILE A 8 38.08 -43.32 -20.30
N PHE A 9 38.67 -42.26 -19.73
CA PHE A 9 37.94 -41.30 -18.89
C PHE A 9 36.91 -40.49 -19.69
N VAL A 10 37.26 -40.06 -20.92
CA VAL A 10 36.33 -39.37 -21.81
C VAL A 10 35.22 -40.31 -22.29
N LEU A 11 35.53 -41.58 -22.59
CA LEU A 11 34.54 -42.60 -22.90
C LEU A 11 33.61 -42.89 -21.72
N PHE A 12 34.13 -42.96 -20.49
CA PHE A 12 33.31 -43.11 -19.28
C PHE A 12 32.43 -41.89 -18.99
N ALA A 13 32.93 -40.67 -19.26
CA ALA A 13 32.16 -39.45 -19.09
C ALA A 13 31.03 -39.35 -20.14
N ILE A 14 31.33 -39.67 -21.40
CA ILE A 14 30.33 -39.67 -22.48
C ILE A 14 29.31 -40.80 -22.27
N CYS A 15 29.74 -42.02 -21.94
CA CYS A 15 28.84 -43.13 -21.62
C CYS A 15 28.04 -42.90 -20.33
N GLY A 16 28.61 -42.20 -19.34
CA GLY A 16 27.92 -41.82 -18.12
C GLY A 16 26.80 -40.80 -18.36
N VAL A 17 27.07 -39.77 -19.17
CA VAL A 17 26.07 -38.75 -19.54
C VAL A 17 24.99 -39.33 -20.45
N PHE A 18 25.35 -40.15 -21.46
CA PHE A 18 24.36 -40.81 -22.32
C PHE A 18 23.54 -41.87 -21.56
N GLY A 19 24.17 -42.62 -20.65
CA GLY A 19 23.50 -43.59 -19.80
C GLY A 19 22.50 -42.94 -18.84
N LEU A 20 22.83 -41.77 -18.28
CA LEU A 20 21.93 -40.99 -17.41
C LEU A 20 20.73 -40.40 -18.18
N VAL A 21 20.94 -39.90 -19.40
CA VAL A 21 19.85 -39.38 -20.24
C VAL A 21 18.89 -40.51 -20.67
N LEU A 22 19.41 -41.70 -21.01
CA LEU A 22 18.60 -42.87 -21.34
C LEU A 22 17.87 -43.46 -20.13
N PHE A 23 18.47 -43.41 -18.94
CA PHE A 23 17.82 -43.84 -17.69
C PHE A 23 16.66 -42.91 -17.30
N ASN A 24 16.81 -41.60 -17.54
CA ASN A 24 15.76 -40.60 -17.30
C ASN A 24 14.60 -40.73 -18.31
N ALA A 25 14.90 -41.05 -19.58
CA ALA A 25 13.88 -41.35 -20.58
C ALA A 25 13.12 -42.67 -20.27
N SER A 26 13.79 -43.65 -19.64
CA SER A 26 13.19 -44.93 -19.23
C SER A 26 12.26 -44.81 -18.01
N GLN A 27 12.48 -43.87 -17.09
CA GLN A 27 11.64 -43.71 -15.89
C GLN A 27 10.34 -42.93 -16.16
N ASN A 28 10.29 -42.09 -17.19
CA ASN A 28 9.07 -41.39 -17.60
C ASN A 28 7.99 -42.31 -18.21
N GLY A 29 8.26 -43.61 -18.36
CA GLY A 29 7.33 -44.61 -18.91
C GLY A 29 6.51 -45.41 -17.88
N SER A 30 6.79 -45.30 -16.58
CA SER A 30 6.05 -46.07 -15.56
C SER A 30 5.59 -45.17 -14.42
N GLY A 31 4.32 -44.78 -14.44
CA GLY A 31 3.70 -44.07 -13.33
C GLY A 31 3.71 -44.90 -12.05
N LYS A 32 4.48 -44.46 -11.04
CA LYS A 32 4.18 -44.66 -9.61
C LYS A 32 5.11 -43.83 -8.70
N SER A 33 4.46 -43.00 -7.88
CA SER A 33 4.77 -42.75 -6.45
C SER A 33 6.07 -42.02 -6.03
N GLY A 34 5.95 -40.70 -5.83
CA GLY A 34 6.07 -40.09 -4.48
C GLY A 34 7.44 -39.94 -3.79
N GLY A 35 8.53 -40.50 -4.30
CA GLY A 35 9.86 -40.41 -3.65
C GLY A 35 11.01 -39.89 -4.53
N ASP A 36 10.89 -39.98 -5.86
CA ASP A 36 12.01 -39.76 -6.80
C ASP A 36 12.17 -38.30 -7.27
N ASN A 37 11.33 -37.40 -6.76
CA ASN A 37 11.32 -36.00 -7.20
C ASN A 37 12.47 -35.19 -6.58
N ALA A 38 12.93 -35.51 -5.36
CA ALA A 38 13.96 -34.70 -4.70
C ALA A 38 15.33 -34.83 -5.37
N LEU A 39 15.68 -36.03 -5.85
CA LEU A 39 16.97 -36.29 -6.49
C LEU A 39 16.98 -35.84 -7.95
N SER A 40 15.87 -36.01 -8.67
CA SER A 40 15.71 -35.48 -10.04
C SER A 40 15.67 -33.95 -10.05
N ILE A 41 14.99 -33.33 -9.09
CA ILE A 41 15.07 -31.88 -8.85
C ILE A 41 16.51 -31.50 -8.53
N ALA A 42 17.17 -32.10 -7.52
CA ALA A 42 18.54 -31.74 -7.16
C ALA A 42 19.56 -31.90 -8.32
N LEU A 43 19.40 -32.91 -9.18
CA LEU A 43 20.22 -33.09 -10.38
C LEU A 43 19.93 -32.05 -11.47
N GLN A 44 18.66 -31.68 -11.65
CA GLN A 44 18.27 -30.59 -12.53
C GLN A 44 18.81 -29.25 -12.01
N LEU A 45 18.77 -29.03 -10.69
CA LEU A 45 19.35 -27.86 -10.03
C LEU A 45 20.88 -27.79 -10.23
N PHE A 46 21.57 -28.93 -10.13
CA PHE A 46 23.02 -29.00 -10.29
C PHE A 46 23.44 -28.81 -11.75
N SER A 47 22.69 -29.36 -12.71
CA SER A 47 22.97 -29.19 -14.13
C SER A 47 22.71 -27.76 -14.60
N GLU A 48 21.65 -27.11 -14.11
CA GLU A 48 21.37 -25.70 -14.38
C GLU A 48 22.44 -24.77 -13.79
N ASP A 49 22.93 -25.02 -12.57
CA ASP A 49 24.05 -24.24 -11.99
C ASP A 49 25.38 -24.48 -12.73
N PHE A 50 25.63 -25.71 -13.20
CA PHE A 50 26.83 -26.04 -13.97
C PHE A 50 26.82 -25.40 -15.37
N VAL A 51 25.67 -25.36 -16.03
CA VAL A 51 25.50 -24.67 -17.33
C VAL A 51 25.58 -23.15 -17.14
N ALA A 52 24.98 -22.60 -16.09
CA ALA A 52 25.02 -21.16 -15.79
C ALA A 52 26.45 -20.65 -15.49
N ARG A 53 27.31 -21.45 -14.86
CA ARG A 53 28.73 -21.10 -14.61
C ARG A 53 29.57 -20.96 -15.88
N ASN A 54 29.13 -21.56 -17.00
CA ASN A 54 29.87 -21.53 -18.27
C ASN A 54 29.37 -20.43 -19.23
N VAL A 55 28.35 -19.65 -18.84
CA VAL A 55 27.93 -18.48 -19.61
C VAL A 55 28.83 -17.31 -19.18
N PRO A 56 29.63 -16.72 -20.09
CA PRO A 56 30.42 -15.54 -19.76
C PRO A 56 29.49 -14.41 -19.35
N GLU A 57 29.75 -13.83 -18.19
CA GLU A 57 29.00 -12.69 -17.67
C GLU A 57 29.35 -11.46 -18.51
N GLN A 58 28.46 -11.10 -19.43
CA GLN A 58 28.59 -9.84 -20.14
C GLN A 58 28.03 -8.74 -19.24
N PRO A 59 28.81 -7.72 -18.88
CA PRO A 59 28.30 -6.60 -18.12
C PRO A 59 27.24 -5.89 -18.97
N VAL A 60 26.08 -5.64 -18.37
CA VAL A 60 25.16 -4.63 -18.89
C VAL A 60 25.92 -3.31 -18.75
N GLY A 61 26.01 -2.49 -19.80
CA GLY A 61 26.86 -1.29 -19.83
C GLY A 61 26.66 -0.35 -18.62
N GLU A 62 27.52 0.65 -18.47
CA GLU A 62 27.59 1.51 -17.27
C GLU A 62 26.22 2.14 -16.90
N LEU A 63 25.49 1.49 -15.97
CA LEU A 63 24.10 1.85 -15.63
C LEU A 63 23.99 3.25 -15.01
N VAL A 64 25.08 3.74 -14.41
CA VAL A 64 25.17 5.07 -13.80
C VAL A 64 24.88 6.18 -14.82
N ALA A 65 25.19 5.96 -16.11
CA ALA A 65 24.99 6.95 -17.18
C ALA A 65 23.51 7.23 -17.49
N PHE A 66 22.60 6.33 -17.10
CA PHE A 66 21.15 6.50 -17.30
C PHE A 66 20.45 7.16 -16.10
N LEU A 67 21.21 7.41 -15.03
CA LEU A 67 20.74 8.18 -13.89
C LEU A 67 20.98 9.67 -14.15
N PRO A 68 20.02 10.54 -13.79
CA PRO A 68 20.13 11.95 -14.09
C PRO A 68 21.29 12.62 -13.35
N GLU A 69 21.73 13.75 -13.90
CA GLU A 69 22.53 14.70 -13.15
C GLU A 69 21.70 15.35 -12.04
N ALA A 70 22.39 15.85 -11.01
CA ALA A 70 21.71 16.56 -9.92
C ALA A 70 20.92 17.77 -10.46
N PRO A 71 19.62 17.89 -10.14
CA PRO A 71 18.87 19.11 -10.38
C PRO A 71 19.49 20.32 -9.66
N ALA A 72 19.10 21.53 -10.05
CA ALA A 72 19.56 22.74 -9.39
C ALA A 72 19.28 22.70 -7.87
N GLY A 73 20.31 22.96 -7.06
CA GLY A 73 20.23 22.90 -5.59
C GLY A 73 20.43 21.51 -4.97
N TRP A 74 20.54 20.46 -5.79
CA TRP A 74 20.87 19.11 -5.34
C TRP A 74 22.35 18.81 -5.53
N THR A 75 22.87 17.91 -4.72
CA THR A 75 24.19 17.30 -4.96
C THR A 75 24.02 15.83 -5.32
N ARG A 76 24.88 15.32 -6.21
CA ARG A 76 24.87 13.94 -6.69
C ARG A 76 26.20 13.29 -6.32
N GLU A 77 26.14 12.15 -5.65
CA GLU A 77 27.32 11.40 -5.24
C GLU A 77 27.10 9.89 -5.31
N GLY A 78 28.19 9.12 -5.36
CA GLY A 78 28.12 7.67 -5.29
C GLY A 78 27.51 7.22 -3.97
N TYR A 79 26.63 6.21 -4.01
CA TYR A 79 26.02 5.69 -2.80
C TYR A 79 27.06 5.10 -1.84
N VAL A 80 26.96 5.46 -0.57
CA VAL A 80 27.59 4.74 0.53
C VAL A 80 26.52 4.32 1.54
N THR A 81 26.78 3.22 2.25
CA THR A 81 25.81 2.61 3.17
C THR A 81 25.23 3.60 4.18
N ALA A 82 26.05 4.53 4.68
CA ALA A 82 25.62 5.56 5.63
C ALA A 82 24.46 6.42 5.11
N HIS A 83 24.34 6.63 3.80
CA HIS A 83 23.24 7.40 3.21
C HIS A 83 21.90 6.68 3.36
N GLY A 84 21.88 5.37 3.13
CA GLY A 84 20.69 4.54 3.35
C GLY A 84 20.33 4.46 4.83
N GLU A 85 21.32 4.36 5.72
CA GLU A 85 21.11 4.35 7.17
C GLU A 85 20.51 5.67 7.68
N LEU A 86 20.95 6.81 7.12
CA LEU A 86 20.40 8.13 7.43
C LEU A 86 18.93 8.26 7.01
N ILE A 87 18.57 7.76 5.81
CA ILE A 87 17.17 7.79 5.34
C ILE A 87 16.28 6.86 6.16
N THR A 88 16.78 5.65 6.45
CA THR A 88 15.98 4.59 7.08
C THR A 88 16.00 4.62 8.61
N GLU A 89 16.82 5.50 9.20
CA GLU A 89 17.10 5.57 10.64
C GLU A 89 17.46 4.20 11.25
N SER A 90 18.04 3.32 10.43
CA SER A 90 18.30 1.91 10.74
C SER A 90 19.75 1.56 10.40
N VAL A 91 20.41 0.82 11.29
CA VAL A 91 21.80 0.38 11.05
C VAL A 91 21.81 -0.84 10.15
N TYR A 92 22.59 -0.78 9.07
CA TYR A 92 22.81 -1.90 8.18
C TYR A 92 23.65 -2.98 8.87
N GLN A 93 23.12 -4.19 8.90
CA GLN A 93 23.78 -5.35 9.45
C GLN A 93 24.05 -6.36 8.33
N ARG A 94 25.33 -6.50 7.98
CA ARG A 94 25.76 -7.51 7.01
C ARG A 94 25.64 -8.90 7.64
N SER A 95 24.64 -9.65 7.20
CA SER A 95 24.35 -11.01 7.66
C SER A 95 24.00 -11.90 6.47
N ALA A 96 24.31 -13.20 6.59
CA ALA A 96 23.87 -14.22 5.63
C ALA A 96 22.37 -14.52 5.75
N VAL A 97 21.75 -14.16 6.87
CA VAL A 97 20.32 -14.35 7.14
C VAL A 97 19.61 -13.01 7.00
N VAL A 98 18.44 -13.04 6.34
CA VAL A 98 17.56 -11.88 6.20
C VAL A 98 17.05 -11.47 7.59
N ILE A 99 17.44 -10.28 8.05
CA ILE A 99 17.08 -9.78 9.39
C ILE A 99 15.72 -9.07 9.34
N SER A 100 15.60 -8.08 8.45
CA SER A 100 14.37 -7.34 8.19
C SER A 100 14.25 -6.96 6.72
N SER A 101 13.05 -6.57 6.28
CA SER A 101 12.88 -6.02 4.93
C SER A 101 13.67 -4.72 4.74
N THR A 102 13.79 -3.86 5.75
CA THR A 102 14.67 -2.68 5.72
C THR A 102 16.15 -3.07 5.55
N ASN A 103 16.64 -4.06 6.30
CA ASN A 103 18.03 -4.51 6.13
C ASN A 103 18.26 -5.12 4.73
N THR A 104 17.24 -5.74 4.15
CA THR A 104 17.30 -6.29 2.79
C THR A 104 17.36 -5.18 1.74
N LEU A 105 16.58 -4.12 1.93
CA LEU A 105 16.65 -2.90 1.12
C LEU A 105 18.04 -2.26 1.19
N LEU A 106 18.58 -2.04 2.39
CA LEU A 106 19.95 -1.52 2.56
C LEU A 106 21.00 -2.43 1.92
N SER A 107 20.83 -3.75 2.03
CA SER A 107 21.70 -4.71 1.37
C SER A 107 21.62 -4.66 -0.15
N SER A 108 20.44 -4.39 -0.72
CA SER A 108 20.28 -4.29 -2.18
C SER A 108 20.95 -3.02 -2.70
N LEU A 109 20.82 -1.90 -1.98
CA LEU A 109 21.52 -0.65 -2.29
C LEU A 109 23.05 -0.82 -2.21
N GLU A 110 23.54 -1.44 -1.13
CA GLU A 110 24.99 -1.71 -1.00
C GLU A 110 25.48 -2.61 -2.14
N ARG A 111 24.72 -3.64 -2.50
CA ARG A 111 25.06 -4.53 -3.61
C ARG A 111 25.08 -3.76 -4.94
N ALA A 112 24.03 -3.02 -5.26
CA ALA A 112 23.93 -2.24 -6.49
C ALA A 112 25.07 -1.22 -6.64
N SER A 113 25.58 -0.67 -5.53
CA SER A 113 26.73 0.26 -5.56
C SER A 113 28.08 -0.40 -5.90
N ARG A 114 28.20 -1.72 -5.71
CA ARG A 114 29.46 -2.47 -5.87
C ARG A 114 29.44 -3.45 -7.04
N ASP A 115 28.25 -3.79 -7.52
CA ASP A 115 28.03 -4.75 -8.59
C ASP A 115 28.37 -4.14 -9.95
N THR A 116 29.00 -4.92 -10.83
CA THR A 116 29.26 -4.53 -12.22
C THR A 116 27.99 -4.35 -13.03
N ASN A 117 26.91 -5.06 -12.66
CA ASN A 117 25.58 -4.92 -13.26
C ASN A 117 24.65 -4.03 -12.42
N GLY A 118 25.21 -3.23 -11.52
CA GLY A 118 24.48 -2.34 -10.63
C GLY A 118 24.96 -0.90 -10.71
N ALA A 119 24.09 0.02 -10.32
CA ALA A 119 24.45 1.40 -10.04
C ALA A 119 23.65 1.89 -8.84
N ALA A 120 24.27 2.65 -7.95
CA ALA A 120 23.55 3.34 -6.88
C ALA A 120 24.12 4.73 -6.66
N VAL A 121 23.23 5.73 -6.65
CA VAL A 121 23.57 7.15 -6.54
C VAL A 121 22.69 7.79 -5.48
N THR A 122 23.28 8.70 -4.70
CA THR A 122 22.57 9.49 -3.70
C THR A 122 22.43 10.93 -4.21
N TYR A 123 21.22 11.48 -4.06
CA TYR A 123 20.91 12.87 -4.27
C TYR A 123 20.56 13.50 -2.94
N THR A 124 21.19 14.62 -2.59
CA THR A 124 20.93 15.32 -1.33
C THR A 124 20.61 16.80 -1.56
N ASN A 125 19.66 17.31 -0.78
CA ASN A 125 19.30 18.73 -0.70
C ASN A 125 18.89 19.06 0.74
N GLY A 126 19.83 19.56 1.53
CA GLY A 126 19.61 19.82 2.95
C GLY A 126 19.27 18.54 3.72
N MET A 127 18.04 18.47 4.25
CA MET A 127 17.52 17.31 4.98
C MET A 127 16.83 16.26 4.10
N GLU A 128 16.64 16.56 2.81
CA GLU A 128 16.07 15.64 1.84
C GLU A 128 17.14 14.77 1.18
N TRP A 129 16.92 13.46 1.20
CA TRP A 129 17.83 12.46 0.67
C TRP A 129 17.05 11.49 -0.22
N ILE A 130 17.56 11.24 -1.42
CA ILE A 130 16.99 10.30 -2.38
C ILE A 130 18.13 9.40 -2.85
N VAL A 131 18.03 8.10 -2.57
CA VAL A 131 18.93 7.09 -3.15
C VAL A 131 18.21 6.43 -4.30
N VAL A 132 18.83 6.40 -5.47
CA VAL A 132 18.35 5.65 -6.65
C VAL A 132 19.34 4.54 -6.94
N ALA A 133 18.83 3.31 -7.01
CA ALA A 133 19.57 2.13 -7.38
C ALA A 133 18.97 1.44 -8.61
N LEU A 134 19.85 1.04 -9.52
CA LEU A 134 19.57 0.21 -10.67
C LEU A 134 20.29 -1.12 -10.48
N SER A 135 19.62 -2.22 -10.80
CA SER A 135 20.23 -3.54 -10.78
C SER A 135 19.73 -4.32 -11.98
N ALA A 136 20.63 -4.56 -12.94
CA ALA A 136 20.37 -5.41 -14.08
C ALA A 136 20.74 -6.85 -13.75
N ARG A 137 19.94 -7.79 -14.23
CA ARG A 137 20.23 -9.21 -14.13
C ARG A 137 21.18 -9.60 -15.26
N SER A 138 22.24 -10.29 -14.92
CA SER A 138 23.07 -10.92 -15.95
C SER A 138 22.30 -12.05 -16.64
N GLU A 139 22.70 -12.41 -17.86
CA GLU A 139 22.18 -13.60 -18.56
C GLU A 139 22.30 -14.87 -17.70
N ARG A 140 23.36 -14.92 -16.89
CA ARG A 140 23.62 -15.97 -15.90
C ARG A 140 22.61 -15.94 -14.75
N ASP A 141 22.26 -14.77 -14.23
CA ASP A 141 21.23 -14.63 -13.18
C ASP A 141 19.83 -14.94 -13.70
N MET A 142 19.57 -14.70 -14.97
CA MET A 142 18.30 -15.07 -15.58
C MET A 142 18.15 -16.58 -15.75
N ARG A 143 19.27 -17.29 -15.97
CA ARG A 143 19.31 -18.74 -16.23
C ARG A 143 19.68 -19.59 -15.00
N SER A 144 20.14 -18.97 -13.91
CA SER A 144 20.53 -19.68 -12.68
C SER A 144 19.39 -19.76 -11.67
N LEU A 145 19.37 -20.86 -10.92
CA LEU A 145 18.45 -21.04 -9.79
C LEU A 145 18.66 -19.99 -8.69
N GLN A 146 19.91 -19.58 -8.47
CA GLN A 146 20.22 -18.54 -7.48
C GLN A 146 19.59 -17.21 -7.87
N GLY A 147 19.58 -16.88 -9.16
CA GLY A 147 18.89 -15.70 -9.69
C GLY A 147 17.37 -15.85 -9.70
N SER A 148 16.80 -17.05 -9.87
CA SER A 148 15.35 -17.29 -9.74
C SER A 148 14.87 -17.24 -8.29
N ILE A 149 15.65 -17.73 -7.33
CA ILE A 149 15.38 -17.60 -5.88
C ILE A 149 15.51 -16.13 -5.46
N MET A 150 16.53 -15.41 -5.94
CA MET A 150 16.64 -13.97 -5.70
C MET A 150 15.49 -13.19 -6.33
N THR A 151 14.96 -13.63 -7.48
CA THR A 151 13.75 -13.06 -8.09
C THR A 151 12.50 -13.35 -7.26
N ALA A 152 12.41 -14.56 -6.68
CA ALA A 152 11.33 -14.88 -5.76
C ALA A 152 11.44 -14.07 -4.48
N ILE A 153 12.64 -13.79 -3.97
CA ILE A 153 12.87 -12.96 -2.77
C ILE A 153 12.62 -11.48 -3.06
N SER A 154 13.06 -10.94 -4.20
CA SER A 154 12.83 -9.54 -4.59
C SER A 154 11.37 -9.30 -4.99
N GLY A 155 10.76 -10.25 -5.70
CA GLY A 155 9.32 -10.28 -5.98
C GLY A 155 8.50 -10.44 -4.71
N ASN A 156 8.97 -11.24 -3.74
CA ASN A 156 8.37 -11.32 -2.41
C ASN A 156 8.66 -10.09 -1.55
N LEU A 157 9.73 -9.33 -1.78
CA LEU A 157 9.90 -8.03 -1.11
C LEU A 157 8.85 -7.06 -1.63
N ALA A 158 8.66 -6.99 -2.95
CA ALA A 158 7.60 -6.23 -3.60
C ALA A 158 6.17 -6.72 -3.28
N ALA A 159 6.01 -7.97 -2.81
CA ALA A 159 4.74 -8.54 -2.36
C ALA A 159 4.57 -8.57 -0.83
N SER A 160 5.67 -8.49 -0.07
CA SER A 160 5.67 -8.41 1.41
C SER A 160 5.20 -7.05 1.91
N THR A 161 5.22 -6.06 1.03
CA THR A 161 4.65 -4.72 1.18
C THR A 161 3.13 -4.70 0.96
N GLY A 162 2.41 -5.70 1.49
CA GLY A 162 0.94 -5.75 1.50
C GLY A 162 0.26 -5.82 0.12
N PHE A 163 -0.96 -6.34 0.09
CA PHE A 163 -1.79 -6.41 -1.12
C PHE A 163 -2.24 -5.04 -1.67
N ASN A 164 -1.71 -3.93 -1.12
CA ASN A 164 -2.01 -2.55 -1.47
C ASN A 164 -0.75 -1.82 -1.96
N SER A 165 0.02 -2.40 -2.89
CA SER A 165 1.09 -1.65 -3.57
C SER A 165 0.45 -0.55 -4.40
N ASN A 166 0.35 0.65 -3.84
CA ASN A 166 -0.21 1.81 -4.53
C ASN A 166 0.79 2.27 -5.60
N GLU A 167 0.33 2.34 -6.84
CA GLU A 167 1.07 2.99 -7.91
C GLU A 167 1.23 4.47 -7.56
N PHE A 168 2.48 4.92 -7.44
CA PHE A 168 2.82 6.32 -7.18
C PHE A 168 2.81 7.11 -8.48
N ALA A 169 3.55 6.59 -9.48
CA ALA A 169 3.69 7.21 -10.78
C ALA A 169 4.04 6.19 -11.87
N SER A 170 3.83 6.57 -13.11
CA SER A 170 4.32 5.88 -14.30
C SER A 170 5.24 6.81 -15.07
N LEU A 171 6.42 6.33 -15.48
CA LEU A 171 7.39 7.05 -16.30
C LEU A 171 7.66 6.26 -17.56
N HIS A 172 7.40 6.82 -18.73
CA HIS A 172 7.55 6.10 -20.00
C HIS A 172 6.78 4.76 -20.01
N GLY A 173 5.63 4.67 -19.34
CA GLY A 173 4.84 3.44 -19.18
C GLY A 173 5.31 2.50 -18.04
N VAL A 174 6.51 2.70 -17.50
CA VAL A 174 7.05 1.91 -16.39
C VAL A 174 6.45 2.39 -15.06
N ARG A 175 5.79 1.48 -14.35
CA ARG A 175 5.06 1.79 -13.12
C ARG A 175 5.96 1.69 -11.89
N PHE A 176 6.01 2.76 -11.13
CA PHE A 176 6.67 2.83 -9.83
C PHE A 176 5.63 2.58 -8.72
N LYS A 177 5.85 1.51 -7.98
CA LYS A 177 5.00 1.12 -6.86
C LYS A 177 5.65 1.55 -5.56
N GLN A 178 4.87 2.19 -4.70
CA GLN A 178 5.31 2.49 -3.35
C GLN A 178 5.27 1.21 -2.50
N GLY A 179 6.34 0.97 -1.73
CA GLY A 179 6.39 -0.10 -0.75
C GLY A 179 5.49 0.17 0.45
N GLY A 180 5.50 -0.78 1.38
CA GLY A 180 4.58 -0.80 2.53
C GLY A 180 5.07 0.10 3.65
N ALA A 181 4.15 0.61 4.46
CA ALA A 181 4.47 1.45 5.62
C ALA A 181 5.12 0.70 6.81
N TYR A 182 5.49 -0.57 6.61
CA TYR A 182 6.05 -1.44 7.65
C TYR A 182 7.24 -2.24 7.14
N SER A 183 8.23 -2.38 8.00
CA SER A 183 9.34 -3.31 7.88
C SER A 183 9.00 -4.61 8.60
N ARG A 184 9.13 -5.75 7.92
CA ARG A 184 8.93 -7.06 8.57
C ARG A 184 10.26 -7.56 9.12
N VAL A 185 10.31 -7.86 10.41
CA VAL A 185 11.41 -8.59 11.05
C VAL A 185 11.21 -10.07 10.81
N MET A 186 12.14 -10.71 10.09
CA MET A 186 11.92 -12.09 9.62
C MET A 186 11.98 -13.13 10.74
N ALA A 187 12.82 -12.90 11.76
CA ALA A 187 12.99 -13.84 12.87
C ALA A 187 11.74 -13.95 13.76
N THR A 188 11.02 -12.85 13.94
CA THR A 188 9.83 -12.77 14.81
C THR A 188 8.53 -12.65 14.03
N ASN A 189 8.60 -12.43 12.72
CA ASN A 189 7.48 -12.11 11.84
C ASN A 189 6.66 -10.88 12.31
N VAL A 190 7.29 -9.97 13.05
CA VAL A 190 6.68 -8.73 13.55
C VAL A 190 6.86 -7.62 12.50
N ASN A 191 5.78 -6.87 12.25
CA ASN A 191 5.82 -5.67 11.41
C ASN A 191 6.16 -4.47 12.30
N VAL A 192 7.15 -3.69 11.88
CA VAL A 192 7.63 -2.48 12.54
C VAL A 192 7.34 -1.29 11.62
N PRO A 193 6.58 -0.27 12.03
CA PRO A 193 6.34 0.91 11.21
C PRO A 193 7.64 1.56 10.73
N ILE A 194 7.63 2.14 9.52
CA ILE A 194 8.77 2.88 8.96
C ILE A 194 8.45 4.35 8.70
N ASN A 195 9.50 5.18 8.64
CA ASN A 195 9.43 6.62 8.37
C ASN A 195 10.04 7.02 7.01
N TYR A 196 10.53 6.06 6.25
CA TYR A 196 11.05 6.28 4.91
C TYR A 196 10.07 5.73 3.87
N ARG A 197 10.28 6.12 2.62
CA ARG A 197 9.51 5.63 1.48
C ARG A 197 10.44 4.92 0.53
N ASP A 198 9.97 3.80 0.01
CA ASP A 198 10.62 3.08 -1.07
C ASP A 198 9.69 2.99 -2.29
N PHE A 199 10.25 3.22 -3.47
CA PHE A 199 9.56 3.03 -4.74
C PHE A 199 10.31 1.98 -5.55
N THR A 200 9.59 1.02 -6.09
CA THR A 200 10.17 -0.04 -6.91
C THR A 200 9.51 -0.10 -8.27
N ALA A 201 10.31 -0.34 -9.30
CA ALA A 201 9.86 -0.63 -10.65
C ALA A 201 10.69 -1.79 -11.22
N SER A 202 10.10 -2.51 -12.17
CA SER A 202 10.75 -3.61 -12.89
C SER A 202 10.50 -3.44 -14.38
N MET A 203 11.54 -3.61 -15.18
CA MET A 203 11.47 -3.58 -16.65
C MET A 203 11.84 -4.96 -17.18
N GLY A 204 10.88 -5.60 -17.83
CA GLY A 204 11.04 -6.91 -18.47
C GLY A 204 11.51 -8.03 -17.54
N GLY A 205 11.42 -7.86 -16.21
CA GLY A 205 12.01 -8.77 -15.22
C GLY A 205 13.54 -8.86 -15.24
N GLN A 206 14.19 -7.98 -16.01
CA GLN A 206 15.62 -7.93 -16.27
C GLN A 206 16.31 -6.78 -15.52
N LEU A 207 15.63 -5.66 -15.35
CA LEU A 207 16.14 -4.50 -14.64
C LEU A 207 15.19 -4.13 -13.50
N ALA A 208 15.74 -4.01 -12.30
CA ALA A 208 15.05 -3.48 -11.15
C ALA A 208 15.51 -2.05 -10.87
N ILE A 209 14.55 -1.15 -10.63
CA ILE A 209 14.78 0.22 -10.20
C ILE A 209 14.23 0.33 -8.79
N SER A 210 15.06 0.81 -7.86
CA SER A 210 14.67 1.07 -6.47
C SER A 210 15.03 2.49 -6.10
N ILE A 211 14.09 3.20 -5.48
CA ILE A 211 14.28 4.55 -4.96
C ILE A 211 13.96 4.51 -3.48
N VAL A 212 14.85 4.99 -2.62
CA VAL A 212 14.64 5.07 -1.17
C VAL A 212 14.82 6.52 -0.75
N THR A 213 13.87 7.06 0.01
CA THR A 213 13.79 8.51 0.22
C THR A 213 13.01 8.92 1.47
N ASN A 214 13.43 10.05 2.06
CA ASN A 214 12.67 10.84 3.04
C ASN A 214 12.21 12.20 2.48
N ALA A 215 12.43 12.45 1.18
CA ALA A 215 12.15 13.73 0.52
C ALA A 215 10.67 13.90 0.15
N SER A 216 10.28 15.12 -0.23
CA SER A 216 8.95 15.45 -0.76
C SER A 216 8.62 14.78 -2.10
N ASP A 217 7.32 14.74 -2.47
CA ASP A 217 6.85 14.14 -3.73
C ASP A 217 7.36 14.89 -4.95
N ALA A 218 7.43 16.21 -4.88
CA ALA A 218 7.97 17.05 -5.93
C ALA A 218 9.46 16.77 -6.18
N SER A 219 10.24 16.60 -5.10
CA SER A 219 11.66 16.25 -5.18
C SER A 219 11.88 14.87 -5.81
N VAL A 220 11.14 13.86 -5.34
CA VAL A 220 11.20 12.49 -5.90
C VAL A 220 10.81 12.49 -7.37
N ALA A 221 9.71 13.14 -7.74
CA ALA A 221 9.26 13.25 -9.12
C ALA A 221 10.29 13.95 -10.03
N THR A 222 11.01 14.94 -9.51
CA THR A 222 12.05 15.66 -10.27
C THR A 222 13.21 14.74 -10.61
N ILE A 223 13.71 13.97 -9.64
CA ILE A 223 14.76 12.96 -9.89
C ILE A 223 14.23 11.86 -10.82
N MET A 224 13.02 11.35 -10.58
CA MET A 224 12.43 10.30 -11.42
C MET A 224 12.33 10.70 -12.89
N ARG A 225 11.85 11.92 -13.19
CA ARG A 225 11.73 12.41 -14.58
C ARG A 225 13.03 12.39 -15.36
N GLY A 226 14.17 12.49 -14.68
CA GLY A 226 15.48 12.51 -15.30
C GLY A 226 16.07 11.13 -15.60
N ILE A 227 15.44 10.04 -15.14
CA ILE A 227 15.91 8.68 -15.42
C ILE A 227 15.64 8.35 -16.89
N ASP A 228 16.68 7.99 -17.63
CA ASP A 228 16.59 7.63 -19.05
C ASP A 228 16.05 6.20 -19.23
N ILE A 229 14.74 6.03 -19.03
CA ILE A 229 14.04 4.75 -19.21
C ILE A 229 14.17 4.22 -20.66
N PRO A 230 14.02 5.04 -21.72
CA PRO A 230 14.23 4.55 -23.09
C PRO A 230 15.64 4.01 -23.32
N GLY A 231 16.67 4.71 -22.83
CA GLY A 231 18.06 4.25 -22.90
C GLY A 231 18.28 2.96 -22.13
N LEU A 232 17.74 2.84 -20.91
CA LEU A 232 17.77 1.61 -20.12
C LEU A 232 17.09 0.44 -20.85
N ASN A 233 15.95 0.68 -21.49
CA ASN A 233 15.22 -0.35 -22.23
C ASN A 233 16.02 -0.89 -23.42
N ALA A 234 16.82 -0.03 -24.06
CA ALA A 234 17.68 -0.39 -25.18
C ALA A 234 18.90 -1.25 -24.77
N GLN A 235 19.29 -1.22 -23.48
CA GLN A 235 20.36 -2.07 -22.94
C GLN A 235 19.88 -3.48 -22.55
N LEU A 236 18.56 -3.71 -22.50
CA LEU A 236 18.02 -5.02 -22.14
C LEU A 236 18.21 -6.01 -23.28
N LEU A 237 18.46 -7.28 -22.92
CA LEU A 237 18.57 -8.38 -23.89
C LEU A 237 17.27 -8.56 -24.67
N THR A 238 16.15 -8.36 -23.99
CA THR A 238 14.83 -8.28 -24.61
C THR A 238 14.17 -6.99 -24.14
N PRO A 239 13.99 -6.00 -25.04
CA PRO A 239 13.30 -4.76 -24.70
C PRO A 239 11.91 -5.03 -24.12
N ASP A 240 11.56 -4.30 -23.08
CA ASP A 240 10.23 -4.32 -22.48
C ASP A 240 9.26 -3.54 -23.38
N LEU A 241 8.24 -4.23 -23.87
CA LEU A 241 7.20 -3.68 -24.75
C LEU A 241 6.22 -2.75 -24.02
N SER A 242 6.21 -2.76 -22.68
CA SER A 242 5.41 -1.84 -21.87
C SER A 242 6.00 -0.42 -21.83
N VAL A 243 7.27 -0.27 -22.22
CA VAL A 243 7.92 1.04 -22.31
C VAL A 243 7.33 1.80 -23.49
N THR A 244 6.79 2.98 -23.21
CA THR A 244 6.22 3.92 -24.17
C THR A 244 7.04 5.22 -24.17
N PRO A 245 8.12 5.29 -24.98
CA PRO A 245 8.96 6.47 -25.07
C PRO A 245 8.11 7.71 -25.39
N GLY A 246 8.45 8.85 -24.77
CA GLY A 246 7.71 10.11 -24.95
C GLY A 246 6.52 10.31 -24.01
N THR A 247 6.05 9.28 -23.30
CA THR A 247 5.14 9.51 -22.16
C THR A 247 5.97 9.96 -20.96
N GLY A 248 5.83 11.23 -20.54
CA GLY A 248 6.55 11.76 -19.37
C GLY A 248 6.11 11.11 -18.05
N LEU A 249 6.55 11.67 -16.92
CA LEU A 249 6.08 11.21 -15.62
C LEU A 249 4.59 11.55 -15.44
N ILE A 250 3.78 10.51 -15.23
CA ILE A 250 2.36 10.60 -14.90
C ILE A 250 2.20 10.16 -13.45
N THR A 251 1.85 11.08 -12.55
CA THR A 251 1.59 10.79 -11.14
C THR A 251 0.14 10.39 -10.92
N ARG A 252 -0.12 9.58 -9.88
CA ARG A 252 -1.49 9.20 -9.50
C ARG A 252 -2.33 10.42 -9.13
N GLU A 253 -1.73 11.35 -8.40
CA GLU A 253 -2.35 12.61 -8.05
C GLU A 253 -2.32 13.54 -9.26
N ARG A 254 -3.49 14.04 -9.65
CA ARG A 254 -3.65 15.02 -10.75
C ARG A 254 -3.37 16.46 -10.32
N GLY A 255 -2.96 16.67 -9.05
CA GLY A 255 -2.69 17.98 -8.45
C GLY A 255 -1.21 18.35 -8.45
N VAL A 256 -0.88 19.50 -7.86
CA VAL A 256 0.50 19.89 -7.58
C VAL A 256 1.06 18.95 -6.51
N LEU A 257 2.18 18.31 -6.80
CA LEU A 257 2.84 17.41 -5.85
C LEU A 257 3.32 18.18 -4.62
N SER A 258 3.24 17.55 -3.45
CA SER A 258 3.73 18.15 -2.21
C SER A 258 5.21 18.51 -2.34
N THR A 259 5.55 19.74 -1.95
CA THR A 259 6.93 20.23 -1.82
C THR A 259 7.48 20.09 -0.40
N VAL A 260 6.64 19.62 0.53
CA VAL A 260 7.00 19.38 1.91
C VAL A 260 7.26 17.88 2.10
N PRO A 261 8.37 17.49 2.74
CA PRO A 261 8.62 16.10 3.14
C PRO A 261 7.43 15.52 3.93
N PRO A 262 7.08 14.25 3.72
CA PRO A 262 6.01 13.62 4.48
C PRO A 262 6.36 13.59 5.97
N GLU A 263 5.39 13.92 6.83
CA GLU A 263 5.56 13.72 8.26
C GLU A 263 5.60 12.23 8.62
N PRO A 264 6.23 11.89 9.75
CA PRO A 264 6.18 10.53 10.26
C PRO A 264 4.75 10.06 10.49
N SER A 265 4.46 8.85 10.03
CA SER A 265 3.13 8.26 10.17
C SER A 265 2.75 8.07 11.65
N LEU A 266 1.44 8.11 11.96
CA LEU A 266 0.94 7.85 13.31
C LEU A 266 1.45 6.52 13.88
N PRO A 267 1.45 5.39 13.13
CA PRO A 267 2.04 4.14 13.61
C PRO A 267 3.51 4.28 13.98
N TYR A 268 4.29 5.03 13.19
CA TYR A 268 5.71 5.28 13.48
C TYR A 268 5.92 6.11 14.74
N LYS A 269 5.18 7.22 14.89
CA LYS A 269 5.20 8.08 16.09
C LYS A 269 4.87 7.26 17.34
N ALA A 270 3.79 6.45 17.29
CA ALA A 270 3.37 5.60 18.39
C ALA A 270 4.39 4.50 18.74
N PHE A 271 4.93 3.82 17.73
CA PHE A 271 5.96 2.80 17.92
C PHE A 271 7.23 3.37 18.57
N ASN A 272 7.69 4.53 18.09
CA ASN A 272 8.84 5.21 18.68
C ASN A 272 8.58 5.65 20.11
N ARG A 273 7.36 6.11 20.42
CA ARG A 273 6.98 6.44 21.79
C ARG A 273 7.08 5.23 22.71
N LEU A 274 6.50 4.10 22.32
CA LEU A 274 6.59 2.83 23.06
C LEU A 274 8.04 2.38 23.25
N ARG A 275 8.88 2.52 22.22
CA ARG A 275 10.30 2.17 22.26
C ARG A 275 11.12 3.09 23.17
N SER A 276 10.80 4.38 23.22
CA SER A 276 11.50 5.37 24.04
C SER A 276 11.29 5.19 25.55
N GLY A 277 10.28 4.40 25.94
CA GLY A 277 9.95 4.09 27.32
C GLY A 277 8.47 4.30 27.61
N VAL A 278 7.90 3.41 28.42
CA VAL A 278 6.51 3.48 28.89
C VAL A 278 6.39 3.94 30.34
N GLU A 279 7.51 4.33 30.95
CA GLU A 279 7.55 4.79 32.33
C GLU A 279 6.67 6.05 32.50
N GLY A 280 5.71 5.99 33.42
CA GLY A 280 4.76 7.08 33.68
C GLY A 280 3.51 7.09 32.80
N LEU A 281 3.39 6.19 31.81
CA LEU A 281 2.16 6.00 31.04
C LEU A 281 1.18 5.09 31.79
N LYS A 282 -0.12 5.38 31.68
CA LYS A 282 -1.15 4.49 32.19
C LYS A 282 -1.28 3.27 31.28
N GLU A 283 -1.82 2.18 31.80
CA GLU A 283 -2.02 0.94 31.02
C GLU A 283 -2.90 1.18 29.78
N ASP A 284 -3.92 2.04 29.89
CA ASP A 284 -4.77 2.41 28.77
C ASP A 284 -4.02 3.20 27.68
N ASP A 285 -3.12 4.11 28.06
CA ASP A 285 -2.27 4.85 27.13
C ASP A 285 -1.34 3.89 26.36
N VAL A 286 -0.76 2.91 27.07
CA VAL A 286 0.11 1.90 26.46
C VAL A 286 -0.68 1.05 25.45
N ARG A 287 -1.88 0.60 25.82
CA ARG A 287 -2.76 -0.16 24.91
C ARG A 287 -3.17 0.66 23.69
N LEU A 288 -3.45 1.94 23.89
CA LEU A 288 -3.82 2.87 22.83
C LEU A 288 -2.67 3.10 21.84
N LEU A 289 -1.46 3.34 22.35
CA LEU A 289 -0.25 3.47 21.53
C LEU A 289 0.08 2.17 20.78
N GLN A 290 -0.13 1.01 21.40
CA GLN A 290 0.01 -0.29 20.72
C GLN A 290 -1.01 -0.43 19.58
N ALA A 291 -2.26 -0.05 19.81
CA ALA A 291 -3.29 -0.06 18.78
C ALA A 291 -2.98 0.90 17.62
N MET A 292 -2.39 2.06 17.89
CA MET A 292 -1.90 2.99 16.85
C MET A 292 -0.72 2.41 16.07
N ALA A 293 0.26 1.83 16.75
CA ALA A 293 1.41 1.17 16.12
C ALA A 293 0.99 -0.01 15.22
N ASP A 294 -0.09 -0.70 15.59
CA ASP A 294 -0.72 -1.79 14.82
C ASP A 294 -1.68 -1.32 13.73
N GLN A 295 -1.87 0.00 13.54
CA GLN A 295 -2.84 0.59 12.61
C GLN A 295 -4.33 0.30 12.92
N LYS A 296 -4.65 -0.16 14.12
CA LYS A 296 -6.05 -0.33 14.55
C LYS A 296 -6.73 1.01 14.83
N ILE A 297 -5.92 2.03 15.13
CA ILE A 297 -6.34 3.41 15.34
C ILE A 297 -5.50 4.28 14.39
N SER A 298 -6.17 4.92 13.45
CA SER A 298 -5.59 5.72 12.39
C SER A 298 -5.63 7.23 12.67
N GLY A 299 -6.43 7.66 13.66
CA GLY A 299 -6.50 9.05 14.10
C GLY A 299 -7.56 9.26 15.19
N TRP A 300 -7.85 10.53 15.46
CA TRP A 300 -8.77 10.97 16.52
C TRP A 300 -10.18 10.36 16.43
N VAL A 301 -10.72 10.21 15.23
CA VAL A 301 -12.06 9.61 15.02
C VAL A 301 -12.13 8.20 15.61
N ASP A 302 -11.12 7.36 15.36
CA ASP A 302 -11.06 5.98 15.88
C ASP A 302 -10.88 5.96 17.40
N VAL A 303 -10.16 6.95 17.95
CA VAL A 303 -10.02 7.13 19.40
C VAL A 303 -11.37 7.42 20.03
N TYR A 304 -12.14 8.35 19.46
CA TYR A 304 -13.48 8.68 19.96
C TYR A 304 -14.46 7.51 19.80
N ASP A 305 -14.40 6.76 18.70
CA ASP A 305 -15.23 5.58 18.50
C ASP A 305 -14.90 4.47 19.52
N THR A 306 -13.63 4.31 19.90
CA THR A 306 -13.20 3.24 20.80
C THR A 306 -13.33 3.60 22.28
N TYR A 307 -12.97 4.83 22.66
CA TYR A 307 -12.85 5.25 24.06
C TYR A 307 -13.86 6.33 24.48
N GLY A 308 -14.51 7.00 23.51
CA GLY A 308 -15.44 8.10 23.76
C GLY A 308 -14.76 9.44 24.07
N LEU A 309 -15.54 10.52 24.04
CA LEU A 309 -15.06 11.90 24.27
C LEU A 309 -14.48 12.16 25.67
N ASN A 310 -14.94 11.42 26.68
CA ASN A 310 -14.54 11.68 28.07
C ASN A 310 -13.25 10.97 28.48
N HIS A 311 -12.65 10.19 27.57
CA HIS A 311 -11.42 9.49 27.88
C HIS A 311 -10.26 10.48 27.98
N ARG A 312 -9.69 10.58 29.19
CA ARG A 312 -8.56 11.48 29.46
C ARG A 312 -7.28 10.85 28.94
N LEU A 313 -6.88 11.27 27.74
CA LEU A 313 -5.58 10.95 27.16
C LEU A 313 -4.46 11.66 27.93
N SER A 314 -3.33 10.99 28.08
CA SER A 314 -2.11 11.65 28.55
C SER A 314 -1.52 12.55 27.48
N ASP A 315 -0.78 13.59 27.90
CA ASP A 315 -0.08 14.51 26.98
C ASP A 315 0.80 13.77 25.97
N ALA A 316 1.38 12.63 26.39
CA ALA A 316 2.22 11.78 25.54
C ALA A 316 1.45 11.12 24.38
N VAL A 317 0.17 10.78 24.57
CA VAL A 317 -0.66 10.24 23.48
C VAL A 317 -1.11 11.39 22.57
N VAL A 318 -1.47 12.54 23.14
CA VAL A 318 -1.86 13.73 22.37
C VAL A 318 -0.71 14.19 21.47
N GLU A 319 0.53 14.18 21.98
CA GLU A 319 1.73 14.49 21.18
C GLU A 319 1.88 13.57 19.96
N VAL A 320 1.54 12.28 20.11
CA VAL A 320 1.59 11.29 19.01
C VAL A 320 0.45 11.50 18.01
N LEU A 321 -0.76 11.74 18.50
CA LEU A 321 -1.97 11.97 17.70
C LEU A 321 -1.95 13.30 16.94
N GLY A 322 -1.23 14.29 17.46
CA GLY A 322 -1.25 15.66 16.96
C GLY A 322 -2.42 16.47 17.51
N GLU A 323 -2.64 17.64 16.91
CA GLU A 323 -3.69 18.57 17.34
C GLU A 323 -5.08 17.93 17.28
N GLU A 324 -5.88 18.16 18.32
CA GLU A 324 -7.26 17.66 18.39
C GLU A 324 -8.10 18.38 17.32
N PRO A 325 -8.71 17.64 16.37
CA PRO A 325 -9.48 18.26 15.31
C PRO A 325 -10.78 18.83 15.87
N GLU A 326 -11.22 19.95 15.30
CA GLU A 326 -12.57 20.44 15.56
C GLU A 326 -13.57 19.45 14.94
N LEU A 327 -14.32 18.76 15.80
CA LEU A 327 -15.32 17.79 15.36
C LEU A 327 -16.52 18.50 14.73
N PRO A 328 -16.99 18.05 13.55
CA PRO A 328 -18.26 18.53 13.01
C PRO A 328 -19.40 18.18 13.99
N ALA A 329 -20.41 19.05 14.02
CA ALA A 329 -21.44 19.01 15.05
C ALA A 329 -22.19 17.67 15.15
N ASN A 330 -22.37 16.98 14.03
CA ASN A 330 -22.96 15.63 13.98
C ASN A 330 -22.10 14.59 14.72
N LEU A 331 -20.78 14.60 14.54
CA LEU A 331 -19.86 13.70 15.23
C LEU A 331 -19.77 14.05 16.72
N LEU A 332 -19.74 15.33 17.07
CA LEU A 332 -19.78 15.76 18.47
C LEU A 332 -21.03 15.21 19.17
N VAL A 333 -22.22 15.36 18.55
CA VAL A 333 -23.48 14.84 19.08
C VAL A 333 -23.46 13.31 19.19
N LYS A 334 -22.94 12.61 18.17
CA LYS A 334 -22.78 11.16 18.18
C LYS A 334 -21.98 10.70 19.40
N TYR A 335 -20.80 11.28 19.62
CA TYR A 335 -19.93 10.84 20.69
C TYR A 335 -20.42 11.29 22.09
N GLU A 336 -21.02 12.47 22.21
CA GLU A 336 -21.62 12.92 23.47
C GLU A 336 -22.83 12.04 23.85
N ALA A 337 -23.66 11.64 22.87
CA ALA A 337 -24.76 10.69 23.09
C ALA A 337 -24.24 9.33 23.59
N GLY A 338 -23.18 8.82 22.97
CA GLY A 338 -22.51 7.59 23.38
C GLY A 338 -21.98 7.66 24.82
N ALA A 339 -21.38 8.79 25.20
CA ALA A 339 -20.90 9.02 26.56
C ALA A 339 -22.05 9.08 27.58
N MET A 340 -23.19 9.68 27.24
CA MET A 340 -24.38 9.69 28.11
C MET A 340 -24.93 8.27 28.32
N LEU A 341 -24.90 7.41 27.30
CA LEU A 341 -25.35 6.01 27.40
C LEU A 341 -24.50 5.16 28.37
N GLN A 342 -23.24 5.52 28.63
CA GLN A 342 -22.44 4.83 29.66
C GLN A 342 -23.05 4.98 31.07
N ASN A 343 -23.84 6.03 31.30
CA ASN A 343 -24.61 6.26 32.54
C ASN A 343 -26.12 6.09 32.31
N ALA A 344 -26.51 5.04 31.57
CA ALA A 344 -27.90 4.77 31.16
C ALA A 344 -28.94 4.75 32.29
N ALA A 345 -28.54 4.55 33.55
CA ALA A 345 -29.43 4.54 34.71
C ALA A 345 -30.14 5.89 34.97
N GLN A 346 -29.61 6.99 34.42
CA GLN A 346 -30.17 8.33 34.59
C GLN A 346 -31.29 8.66 33.58
N PHE A 347 -31.53 7.78 32.59
CA PHE A 347 -32.41 8.05 31.46
C PHE A 347 -33.56 7.04 31.39
N THR A 348 -34.73 7.52 30.96
CA THR A 348 -35.88 6.66 30.68
C THR A 348 -35.64 5.77 29.45
N ALA A 349 -36.46 4.73 29.25
CA ALA A 349 -36.32 3.85 28.09
C ALA A 349 -36.42 4.58 26.73
N TYR A 350 -37.25 5.62 26.65
CA TYR A 350 -37.41 6.43 25.43
C TYR A 350 -36.21 7.34 25.18
N GLU A 351 -35.70 7.97 26.24
CA GLU A 351 -34.50 8.80 26.17
C GLU A 351 -33.26 8.00 25.76
N ARG A 352 -33.13 6.77 26.27
CA ARG A 352 -32.07 5.85 25.83
C ARG A 352 -32.18 5.53 24.34
N ARG A 353 -33.38 5.27 23.82
CA ARG A 353 -33.59 5.01 22.38
C ARG A 353 -33.20 6.22 21.51
N ILE A 354 -33.49 7.44 21.96
CA ILE A 354 -33.07 8.67 21.27
C ILE A 354 -31.54 8.79 21.30
N LEU A 355 -30.93 8.60 22.46
CA LEU A 355 -29.47 8.62 22.61
C LEU A 355 -28.80 7.52 21.77
N GLU A 356 -29.38 6.32 21.66
CA GLU A 356 -28.89 5.25 20.79
C GLU A 356 -28.95 5.64 19.31
N ASN A 357 -30.05 6.27 18.88
CA ASN A 357 -30.18 6.75 17.50
C ASN A 357 -29.17 7.86 17.18
N LEU A 358 -28.89 8.74 18.13
CA LEU A 358 -27.87 9.80 18.00
C LEU A 358 -26.46 9.22 18.02
N ALA A 359 -26.16 8.29 18.94
CA ALA A 359 -24.86 7.64 19.08
C ALA A 359 -24.51 6.72 17.89
N THR A 360 -25.51 6.19 17.19
CA THR A 360 -25.32 5.41 15.96
C THR A 360 -25.27 6.26 14.70
N GLY A 361 -25.45 7.59 14.80
CA GLY A 361 -25.47 8.49 13.64
C GLY A 361 -26.69 8.31 12.74
N ARG A 362 -27.76 7.63 13.18
CA ARG A 362 -28.99 7.47 12.39
C ARG A 362 -29.78 8.77 12.25
N VAL A 363 -29.47 9.75 13.10
CA VAL A 363 -30.11 11.06 13.16
C VAL A 363 -29.02 12.10 13.08
N GLU A 364 -28.90 12.74 11.91
CA GLU A 364 -27.82 13.68 11.62
C GLU A 364 -28.28 15.15 11.65
N THR A 365 -29.60 15.42 11.63
CA THR A 365 -30.16 16.78 11.58
C THR A 365 -31.15 17.03 12.70
N GLN A 366 -31.36 18.32 13.04
CA GLN A 366 -32.36 18.72 14.03
C GLN A 366 -33.78 18.27 13.64
N GLY A 367 -34.15 18.39 12.37
CA GLY A 367 -35.48 18.00 11.88
C GLY A 367 -35.71 16.48 11.97
N ALA A 368 -34.69 15.66 11.68
CA ALA A 368 -34.77 14.21 11.89
C ALA A 368 -34.88 13.83 13.37
N ALA A 369 -34.17 14.56 14.25
CA ALA A 369 -34.23 14.34 15.69
C ALA A 369 -35.61 14.72 16.26
N GLN A 370 -36.15 15.86 15.86
CA GLN A 370 -37.47 16.33 16.29
C GLN A 370 -38.60 15.40 15.86
N ARG A 371 -38.54 14.84 14.63
CA ARG A 371 -39.49 13.81 14.17
C ARG A 371 -39.46 12.54 15.02
N SER A 372 -38.36 12.27 15.70
CA SER A 372 -38.21 11.12 16.60
C SER A 372 -38.72 11.39 18.02
N LEU A 373 -39.07 12.65 18.35
CA LEU A 373 -39.66 13.03 19.63
C LEU A 373 -41.18 12.83 19.57
N GLU A 374 -41.74 12.17 20.58
CA GLU A 374 -43.18 12.00 20.73
C GLU A 374 -43.80 13.30 21.27
N SER A 375 -44.85 13.81 20.62
CA SER A 375 -45.55 15.03 21.02
C SER A 375 -46.13 14.89 22.43
N GLY A 376 -45.85 15.86 23.32
CA GLY A 376 -46.43 15.93 24.67
C GLY A 376 -45.61 15.29 25.79
N ARG A 377 -44.40 14.77 25.51
CA ARG A 377 -43.49 14.25 26.53
C ARG A 377 -42.43 15.28 26.94
N LEU A 378 -42.06 15.24 28.22
CA LEU A 378 -40.94 16.00 28.77
C LEU A 378 -39.67 15.15 28.67
N TYR A 379 -38.66 15.66 27.96
CA TYR A 379 -37.35 15.04 27.82
C TYR A 379 -36.33 15.73 28.74
N ALA A 380 -35.34 14.98 29.22
CA ALA A 380 -34.29 15.52 30.06
C ALA A 380 -33.55 16.68 29.35
N PRO A 381 -33.27 17.80 30.06
CA PRO A 381 -32.58 18.96 29.48
C PRO A 381 -31.24 18.68 28.78
N PRO A 382 -30.42 17.69 29.20
CA PRO A 382 -29.20 17.33 28.47
C PRO A 382 -29.47 16.81 27.04
N ILE A 383 -30.56 16.06 26.83
CA ILE A 383 -30.91 15.47 25.52
C ILE A 383 -31.37 16.56 24.56
N MET A 384 -32.21 17.50 25.05
CA MET A 384 -32.66 18.62 24.24
C MET A 384 -31.51 19.54 23.82
N ARG A 385 -30.53 19.76 24.72
CA ARG A 385 -29.29 20.48 24.38
C ARG A 385 -28.46 19.75 23.33
N LEU A 386 -28.43 18.43 23.38
CA LEU A 386 -27.73 17.61 22.39
C LEU A 386 -28.35 17.76 21.00
N ILE A 387 -29.68 17.66 20.92
CA ILE A 387 -30.43 17.81 19.67
C ILE A 387 -30.22 19.20 19.07
N ALA A 388 -30.21 20.25 19.90
CA ALA A 388 -29.99 21.62 19.45
C ALA A 388 -28.59 21.87 18.87
N LYS A 389 -27.60 21.00 19.13
CA LYS A 389 -26.26 21.08 18.51
C LYS A 389 -26.23 20.49 17.10
N LEU A 390 -27.20 19.67 16.70
CA LEU A 390 -27.24 19.11 15.35
C LEU A 390 -27.38 20.23 14.31
N PRO A 391 -26.89 20.04 13.08
CA PRO A 391 -27.14 20.97 12.00
C PRO A 391 -28.65 21.09 11.73
N VAL A 392 -29.10 22.32 11.49
CA VAL A 392 -30.45 22.60 11.03
C VAL A 392 -30.57 22.04 9.61
N GLU A 393 -31.67 21.34 9.32
CA GLU A 393 -31.99 20.92 7.95
C GLU A 393 -32.11 22.23 7.15
N GLU A 394 -31.15 22.53 6.26
CA GLU A 394 -31.34 23.61 5.30
C GLU A 394 -32.51 23.19 4.42
N GLU A 395 -33.69 23.72 4.72
CA GLU A 395 -34.75 23.78 3.73
C GLU A 395 -34.13 24.53 2.55
N THR A 396 -33.85 23.82 1.46
CA THR A 396 -33.71 24.46 0.16
C THR A 396 -35.05 25.14 -0.12
N THR A 397 -35.20 26.35 0.40
CA THR A 397 -36.21 27.28 -0.08
C THR A 397 -35.78 27.60 -1.50
N SER A 398 -36.33 26.85 -2.45
CA SER A 398 -36.40 27.21 -3.84
C SER A 398 -37.13 28.56 -3.92
N ALA A 399 -36.36 29.65 -3.83
CA ALA A 399 -36.85 30.97 -4.12
C ALA A 399 -37.03 31.08 -5.64
N ASP A 400 -38.28 30.94 -6.06
CA ASP A 400 -38.95 31.44 -7.26
C ASP A 400 -38.10 31.79 -8.50
N GLY A 401 -38.43 31.14 -9.63
CA GLY A 401 -38.17 31.71 -10.96
C GLY A 401 -37.87 30.70 -12.06
N THR A 402 -38.92 30.25 -12.75
CA THR A 402 -38.93 29.49 -14.02
C THR A 402 -38.51 28.01 -13.97
N THR A 403 -39.51 27.17 -14.18
CA THR A 403 -39.48 25.72 -14.28
C THR A 403 -38.77 25.27 -15.56
N GLU A 404 -37.49 24.92 -15.48
CA GLU A 404 -36.91 23.89 -16.37
C GLU A 404 -36.70 22.61 -15.55
N VAL A 405 -37.68 21.71 -15.65
CA VAL A 405 -37.59 20.37 -15.10
C VAL A 405 -36.51 19.60 -15.87
N ARG A 406 -35.27 19.59 -15.37
CA ARG A 406 -34.31 18.54 -15.71
C ARG A 406 -34.76 17.27 -15.01
N GLN A 407 -35.43 16.40 -15.76
CA GLN A 407 -35.79 15.05 -15.33
C GLN A 407 -34.50 14.26 -15.06
N GLU A 408 -34.15 14.07 -13.79
CA GLU A 408 -33.15 13.10 -13.39
C GLU A 408 -33.77 11.69 -13.45
N LEU A 409 -33.25 10.88 -14.37
CA LEU A 409 -33.72 9.52 -14.61
C LEU A 409 -33.24 8.61 -13.47
N VAL A 410 -34.04 8.43 -12.42
CA VAL A 410 -33.73 7.50 -11.33
C VAL A 410 -34.07 6.07 -11.77
N VAL A 411 -33.08 5.33 -12.26
CA VAL A 411 -33.20 3.89 -12.58
C VAL A 411 -33.02 3.07 -11.31
N ARG A 412 -34.12 2.59 -10.70
CA ARG A 412 -34.07 1.55 -9.65
C ARG A 412 -34.28 0.17 -10.27
N ARG A 413 -33.24 -0.68 -10.22
CA ARG A 413 -33.32 -2.09 -10.67
C ARG A 413 -33.93 -2.97 -9.58
N GLY A 414 -34.94 -3.74 -9.96
CA GLY A 414 -35.23 -5.06 -9.40
C GLY A 414 -36.54 -5.18 -8.62
N VAL A 415 -37.63 -5.54 -9.30
CA VAL A 415 -38.57 -6.64 -8.94
C VAL A 415 -39.28 -7.06 -10.25
N GLU A 416 -39.24 -8.34 -10.60
CA GLU A 416 -39.93 -8.91 -11.77
C GLU A 416 -41.44 -9.01 -11.46
N VAL A 417 -42.29 -8.29 -12.21
CA VAL A 417 -43.75 -8.32 -12.05
C VAL A 417 -44.38 -8.77 -13.37
N GLN A 418 -45.17 -9.86 -13.31
CA GLN A 418 -45.81 -10.48 -14.47
C GLN A 418 -46.84 -9.55 -15.14
N GLN A 419 -46.84 -9.52 -16.47
CA GLN A 419 -47.82 -8.79 -17.29
C GLN A 419 -49.25 -9.28 -17.04
N GLY A 420 -50.17 -8.37 -16.71
CA GLY A 420 -51.62 -8.62 -16.83
C GLY A 420 -52.49 -8.40 -15.59
N SER A 421 -51.96 -7.94 -14.45
CA SER A 421 -52.80 -7.64 -13.27
C SER A 421 -53.27 -6.17 -13.27
N PRO A 422 -54.60 -5.90 -13.23
CA PRO A 422 -55.10 -4.54 -13.01
C PRO A 422 -54.91 -4.16 -11.54
N LEU A 423 -54.04 -3.18 -11.28
CA LEU A 423 -53.94 -2.52 -9.98
C LEU A 423 -54.82 -1.27 -10.01
N VAL A 424 -55.66 -1.15 -8.97
CA VAL A 424 -56.63 -0.06 -8.76
C VAL A 424 -55.92 1.32 -8.79
N GLY A 425 -56.47 2.26 -9.57
CA GLY A 425 -55.95 3.62 -9.78
C GLY A 425 -55.26 3.77 -11.14
N GLU A 426 -55.59 4.83 -11.88
CA GLU A 426 -55.19 5.12 -13.27
C GLU A 426 -53.66 5.17 -13.50
N CYS A 427 -53.05 3.99 -13.54
CA CYS A 427 -51.67 3.79 -13.93
C CYS A 427 -51.61 2.76 -15.06
N THR A 428 -50.98 3.13 -16.17
CA THR A 428 -50.69 2.22 -17.28
C THR A 428 -49.20 1.85 -17.27
N ILE A 429 -48.90 0.60 -17.68
CA ILE A 429 -47.51 0.12 -17.82
C ILE A 429 -47.19 0.13 -19.31
N GLU A 430 -46.28 1.01 -19.73
CA GLU A 430 -45.72 1.03 -21.09
C GLU A 430 -44.23 0.73 -21.01
N PHE A 431 -43.74 -0.22 -21.83
CA PHE A 431 -42.32 -0.62 -21.90
C PHE A 431 -41.68 -1.01 -20.54
N GLY A 432 -42.45 -1.61 -19.64
CA GLY A 432 -41.96 -2.02 -18.32
C GLY A 432 -41.81 -0.88 -17.31
N VAL A 433 -42.27 0.32 -17.65
CA VAL A 433 -42.27 1.50 -16.77
C VAL A 433 -43.70 1.83 -16.36
N ARG A 434 -43.93 2.00 -15.05
CA ARG A 434 -45.23 2.43 -14.51
C ARG A 434 -45.39 3.94 -14.70
N ARG A 435 -46.41 4.36 -15.44
CA ARG A 435 -46.84 5.77 -15.52
C ARG A 435 -48.17 5.93 -14.83
N CYS A 436 -48.26 6.85 -13.88
CA CYS A 436 -49.50 7.22 -13.21
C CYS A 436 -49.79 8.68 -13.51
N VAL A 437 -51.03 9.00 -13.85
CA VAL A 437 -51.50 10.39 -13.98
C VAL A 437 -52.04 10.81 -12.61
N ILE A 438 -51.56 11.93 -12.08
CA ILE A 438 -52.11 12.56 -10.88
C ILE A 438 -52.89 13.77 -11.36
N GLU A 439 -54.21 13.74 -11.28
CA GLU A 439 -55.03 14.94 -11.48
C GLU A 439 -54.93 15.82 -10.22
N ASP A 440 -54.43 17.05 -10.39
CA ASP A 440 -54.44 18.08 -9.35
C ASP A 440 -55.89 18.53 -9.10
N VAL A 441 -56.47 18.08 -7.98
CA VAL A 441 -57.72 18.62 -7.47
C VAL A 441 -57.40 19.90 -6.71
N THR A 442 -57.57 21.03 -7.39
CA THR A 442 -57.66 22.35 -6.74
C THR A 442 -59.10 22.58 -6.30
N GLN A 443 -59.36 22.49 -4.98
CA GLN A 443 -60.36 23.28 -4.26
C GLN A 443 -60.16 23.23 -2.75
#